data_AF-A0AA38PN18-F1
#
_entry.id   AF-A0AA38PN18-F1
#
_cell.length_a   1.000
_cell.length_b   1.000
_cell.length_c   1.000
_cell.angle_alpha   90.00
_cell.angle_beta   90.00
_cell.angle_gamma   90.00
#
_symmetry.space_group_name_H-M   'P 1'
#
loop_
_entity.id
_entity.type
_entity.pdbx_description
1 polymer ?
#
loop_
_entity_poly.entity_id
_entity_poly.type
_entity_poly.pdbx_seq_one_letter_code
_entity_poly.pdbx_strand_id
1 'polypeptide(L)'
;MRTIQADPNADFVGMATWDTELYAIVTHVLGDGAVDEERAVYAVVKDWWHSMISALLDTNRKYKIRALHKLLKAEKRVKELLGENFLQSDMRTDFTVKDARIAITALKRYSGCLTWQGVTLEDQEIQSKVVDLTRPDALEKIRARWEQLSDMAKRKEFCQLALGWMQGILAKKLNKNVQAPDLEGEDLIVFHYGVKMADAVPRSQLDAMATPELREVEQFERQLQDFSDMWLGRDRTDDGLSTALSLFEGDNIEEMRKIFFTESEDIGVERFAKMTEAELHVYLGIPNGIPAVFRKYTADEPGSIPVGNFGNASFEGAEEVELSWHQEVWLAAMIGLSVNSAQADVEGIHHTEEGLNNAPMAIREKWGTNPGIALLDEVGLGKTMETIAGIALLQTLHKVKQDWKPESGRDKLPACIRSAETFGGRQGGIPDAPHLIVVPTNLIDQWASELRRFLNPTAVDLIVVSTSAKKWKSDMDRLQSSPQPPYRRVVL
;
A
#
# COMPACT_ATOMS: atom_id res chain seq x y z
N MET A 1 16.11 -9.16 30.89
CA MET A 1 16.63 -9.88 29.70
C MET A 1 18.14 -9.75 29.66
N ARG A 2 18.89 -10.84 29.83
CA ARG A 2 20.35 -10.84 29.58
C ARG A 2 20.54 -10.93 28.07
N THR A 3 21.38 -10.07 27.50
CA THR A 3 21.75 -10.11 26.08
C THR A 3 22.53 -11.41 25.83
N ILE A 4 21.87 -12.41 25.29
CA ILE A 4 22.52 -13.65 24.86
C ILE A 4 23.39 -13.26 23.66
N GLN A 5 24.73 -13.27 23.83
CA GLN A 5 25.66 -13.15 22.71
C GLN A 5 25.49 -14.40 21.85
N ALA A 6 24.66 -14.29 20.80
CA ALA A 6 24.57 -15.32 19.79
C ALA A 6 25.90 -15.40 19.05
N ASP A 7 26.46 -16.60 18.95
CA ASP A 7 27.53 -16.90 17.99
C ASP A 7 26.98 -16.55 16.59
N PRO A 8 27.62 -15.64 15.83
CA PRO A 8 27.15 -15.24 14.50
C PRO A 8 27.09 -16.40 13.50
N ASN A 9 27.73 -17.54 13.80
CA ASN A 9 27.64 -18.77 13.01
C ASN A 9 26.64 -19.80 13.56
N ALA A 10 26.13 -19.63 14.79
CA ALA A 10 25.07 -20.48 15.32
C ALA A 10 23.74 -20.03 14.73
N ASP A 11 23.23 -20.80 13.77
CA ASP A 11 22.00 -20.52 13.00
C ASP A 11 20.81 -20.08 13.90
N PHE A 12 20.70 -20.64 15.11
CA PHE A 12 19.68 -20.31 16.11
C PHE A 12 20.18 -20.66 17.53
N VAL A 13 19.55 -20.07 18.55
CA VAL A 13 19.76 -20.44 19.95
C VAL A 13 19.39 -21.93 20.15
N GLY A 14 20.29 -22.72 20.74
CA GLY A 14 20.09 -24.16 20.95
C GLY A 14 18.97 -24.48 21.94
N MET A 15 18.36 -25.67 21.79
CA MET A 15 17.25 -26.12 22.64
C MET A 15 17.53 -26.03 24.15
N ALA A 16 18.78 -26.25 24.58
CA ALA A 16 19.17 -26.15 25.99
C ALA A 16 18.95 -24.75 26.60
N THR A 17 19.10 -23.69 25.81
CA THR A 17 18.83 -22.33 26.27
C THR A 17 17.32 -22.10 26.39
N TRP A 18 16.54 -22.61 25.44
CA TRP A 18 15.08 -22.56 25.50
C TRP A 18 14.50 -23.37 26.66
N ASP A 19 15.15 -24.47 27.03
CA ASP A 19 14.79 -25.29 28.20
C ASP A 19 15.01 -24.52 29.51
N THR A 20 16.03 -23.68 29.56
CA THR A 20 16.32 -22.84 30.74
C THR A 20 15.21 -21.79 30.95
N GLU A 21 14.64 -21.26 29.85
CA GLU A 21 13.54 -20.31 29.89
C GLU A 21 12.17 -20.98 30.08
N LEU A 22 11.99 -22.20 29.58
CA LEU A 22 10.75 -22.96 29.73
C LEU A 22 10.35 -23.10 31.20
N TYR A 23 11.31 -23.43 32.05
CA TYR A 23 11.08 -23.56 33.50
C TYR A 23 10.45 -22.27 34.07
N ALA A 24 11.03 -21.11 33.76
CA ALA A 24 10.53 -19.82 34.22
C ALA A 24 9.11 -19.52 33.69
N ILE A 25 8.84 -19.84 32.42
CA ILE A 25 7.53 -19.64 31.78
C ILE A 25 6.46 -20.55 32.42
N VAL A 26 6.78 -21.83 32.61
CA VAL A 26 5.85 -22.81 33.19
C VAL A 26 5.50 -22.45 34.63
N THR A 27 6.50 -22.11 35.45
CA THR A 27 6.30 -21.63 36.82
C THR A 27 5.41 -20.39 36.85
N HIS A 28 5.63 -19.44 35.92
CA HIS A 28 4.86 -18.20 35.85
C HIS A 28 3.39 -18.43 35.46
N VAL A 29 3.13 -19.31 34.48
CA VAL A 29 1.78 -19.52 33.91
C VAL A 29 0.97 -20.53 34.71
N LEU A 30 1.61 -21.61 35.18
CA LEU A 30 0.93 -22.77 35.80
C LEU A 30 1.20 -22.89 37.30
N GLY A 31 2.07 -22.03 37.86
CA GLY A 31 2.45 -22.01 39.28
C GLY A 31 3.51 -23.07 39.65
N ASP A 32 4.09 -22.92 40.85
CA ASP A 32 5.20 -23.75 41.35
C ASP A 32 4.89 -25.26 41.39
N GLY A 33 3.61 -25.63 41.48
CA GLY A 33 3.18 -27.04 41.53
C GLY A 33 3.20 -27.77 40.18
N ALA A 34 3.42 -27.06 39.07
CA ALA A 34 3.43 -27.60 37.71
C ALA A 34 4.84 -27.95 37.21
N VAL A 35 5.88 -27.63 37.98
CA VAL A 35 7.30 -27.66 37.56
C VAL A 35 8.07 -28.87 38.10
N ASP A 36 7.38 -29.78 38.77
CA ASP A 36 7.92 -31.05 39.24
C ASP A 36 8.20 -31.94 38.02
N GLU A 37 9.48 -32.15 37.71
CA GLU A 37 9.94 -32.89 36.51
C GLU A 37 9.44 -34.33 36.48
N GLU A 38 9.07 -34.91 37.63
CA GLU A 38 8.51 -36.25 37.73
C GLU A 38 7.00 -36.30 37.39
N ARG A 39 6.34 -35.14 37.25
CA ARG A 39 4.92 -35.08 36.88
C ARG A 39 4.75 -35.15 35.37
N ALA A 40 3.78 -35.96 34.95
CA ALA A 40 3.37 -36.09 33.55
C ALA A 40 3.04 -34.74 32.87
N VAL A 41 2.55 -33.76 33.64
CA VAL A 41 2.21 -32.42 33.14
C VAL A 41 3.45 -31.69 32.62
N TYR A 42 4.57 -31.70 33.34
CA TYR A 42 5.80 -31.03 32.90
C TYR A 42 6.39 -31.69 31.65
N ALA A 43 6.39 -33.03 31.59
CA ALA A 43 6.84 -33.78 30.43
C ALA A 43 6.03 -33.43 29.17
N VAL A 44 4.69 -33.39 29.26
CA VAL A 44 3.81 -33.02 28.15
C VAL A 44 4.04 -31.57 27.70
N VAL A 45 4.20 -30.64 28.64
CA VAL A 45 4.47 -29.23 28.33
C VAL A 45 5.84 -29.05 27.66
N LYS A 46 6.85 -29.80 28.12
CA LYS A 46 8.20 -29.80 27.52
C LYS A 46 8.19 -30.35 26.10
N ASP A 47 7.50 -31.47 25.86
CA ASP A 47 7.37 -32.06 24.51
C ASP A 47 6.64 -31.12 23.54
N TRP A 48 5.55 -30.48 24.01
CA TRP A 48 4.85 -29.46 23.24
C TRP A 48 5.75 -28.26 22.92
N TRP A 49 6.48 -27.74 23.92
CA TRP A 49 7.42 -26.63 23.76
C TRP A 49 8.53 -26.95 22.74
N HIS A 50 9.13 -28.14 22.86
CA HIS A 50 10.16 -28.63 21.94
C HIS A 50 9.63 -28.73 20.51
N SER A 51 8.42 -29.24 20.35
CA SER A 51 7.75 -29.36 19.05
C SER A 51 7.47 -28.00 18.44
N MET A 52 6.95 -27.06 19.23
CA MET A 52 6.65 -25.68 18.79
C MET A 52 7.92 -24.94 18.39
N ILE A 53 8.96 -24.97 19.22
CA ILE A 53 10.25 -24.34 18.88
C ILE A 53 10.85 -24.98 17.65
N SER A 54 10.88 -26.31 17.55
CA SER A 54 11.41 -27.00 16.37
C SER A 54 10.68 -26.58 15.10
N ALA A 55 9.35 -26.46 15.14
CA ALA A 55 8.55 -25.98 14.02
C ALA A 55 8.85 -24.51 13.65
N LEU A 56 9.02 -23.64 14.65
CA LEU A 56 9.41 -22.25 14.43
C LEU A 56 10.83 -22.12 13.86
N LEU A 57 11.78 -22.91 14.38
CA LEU A 57 13.16 -22.97 13.88
C LEU A 57 13.21 -23.47 12.44
N ASP A 58 12.46 -24.52 12.09
CA ASP A 58 12.38 -25.02 10.72
C ASP A 58 11.75 -23.97 9.78
N THR A 59 10.69 -23.30 10.22
CA THR A 59 10.05 -22.20 9.46
C THR A 59 11.03 -21.05 9.21
N ASN A 60 11.74 -20.61 10.25
CA ASN A 60 12.75 -19.55 10.14
C ASN A 60 13.94 -19.97 9.28
N ARG A 61 14.40 -21.23 9.36
CA ARG A 61 15.45 -21.77 8.48
C ARG A 61 15.00 -21.75 7.02
N LYS A 62 13.78 -22.21 6.72
CA LYS A 62 13.19 -22.15 5.38
C LYS A 62 13.02 -20.71 4.89
N TYR A 63 12.66 -19.79 5.77
CA TYR A 63 12.59 -18.37 5.45
C TYR A 63 13.99 -17.81 5.12
N LYS A 64 14.99 -18.06 5.98
CA LYS A 64 16.40 -17.65 5.79
C LYS A 64 16.97 -18.15 4.46
N ILE A 65 16.75 -19.42 4.11
CA ILE A 65 17.20 -19.99 2.83
C ILE A 65 16.53 -19.27 1.64
N ARG A 66 15.22 -19.00 1.72
CA ARG A 66 14.50 -18.27 0.68
C ARG A 66 14.98 -16.82 0.56
N ALA A 67 15.21 -16.14 1.69
CA ALA A 67 15.74 -14.78 1.72
C ALA A 67 17.14 -14.73 1.12
N LEU A 68 18.03 -15.67 1.48
CA LEU A 68 19.38 -15.78 0.92
C LEU A 68 19.34 -16.02 -0.60
N HIS A 69 18.47 -16.91 -1.08
CA HIS A 69 18.31 -17.14 -2.51
C HIS A 69 17.84 -15.86 -3.24
N LYS A 70 16.86 -15.14 -2.68
CA LYS A 70 16.39 -13.87 -3.23
C LYS A 70 17.50 -12.81 -3.24
N LEU A 71 18.27 -12.72 -2.16
CA LEU A 71 19.42 -11.83 -2.02
C LEU A 71 20.46 -12.11 -3.09
N LEU A 72 20.92 -13.36 -3.24
CA LEU A 72 21.91 -13.74 -4.24
C LEU A 72 21.41 -13.50 -5.67
N LYS A 73 20.12 -13.75 -5.93
CA LYS A 73 19.49 -13.45 -7.22
C LYS A 73 19.47 -11.95 -7.52
N ALA A 74 19.16 -11.12 -6.51
CA ALA A 74 19.19 -9.66 -6.65
C ALA A 74 20.63 -9.14 -6.84
N GLU A 75 21.59 -9.67 -6.08
CA GLU A 75 23.03 -9.36 -6.21
C GLU A 75 23.53 -9.65 -7.61
N LYS A 76 23.27 -10.88 -8.09
CA LYS A 76 23.62 -11.30 -9.44
C LYS A 76 23.01 -10.37 -10.48
N ARG A 77 21.74 -9.97 -10.29
CA ARG A 77 21.07 -9.04 -11.21
C ARG A 77 21.74 -7.66 -11.23
N VAL A 78 22.17 -7.15 -10.09
CA VAL A 78 22.93 -5.88 -10.01
C VAL A 78 24.27 -6.02 -10.73
N LYS A 79 25.02 -7.09 -10.48
CA LYS A 79 26.29 -7.37 -11.16
C LYS A 79 26.12 -7.53 -12.67
N GLU A 80 25.08 -8.21 -13.13
CA GLU A 80 24.73 -8.29 -14.55
C GLU A 80 24.47 -6.91 -15.16
N LEU A 81 23.85 -5.98 -14.43
CA LEU A 81 23.51 -4.63 -14.91
C LEU A 81 24.71 -3.67 -14.89
N LEU A 82 25.53 -3.72 -13.85
CA LEU A 82 26.63 -2.76 -13.64
C LEU A 82 27.99 -3.26 -14.18
N GLY A 83 28.17 -4.59 -14.25
CA GLY A 83 29.44 -5.27 -14.50
C GLY A 83 29.81 -6.18 -13.32
N GLU A 84 30.32 -7.39 -13.59
CA GLU A 84 30.59 -8.38 -12.53
C GLU A 84 31.57 -7.85 -11.46
N ASN A 85 32.51 -7.00 -11.88
CA ASN A 85 33.55 -6.39 -11.05
C ASN A 85 33.46 -4.86 -11.05
N PHE A 86 32.26 -4.29 -11.11
CA PHE A 86 32.07 -2.83 -11.21
C PHE A 86 32.75 -2.03 -10.09
N LEU A 87 32.84 -2.59 -8.87
CA LEU A 87 33.56 -2.00 -7.74
C LEU A 87 35.10 -1.97 -7.92
N GLN A 88 35.65 -2.80 -8.81
CA GLN A 88 37.10 -2.87 -9.06
C GLN A 88 37.57 -2.02 -10.24
N SER A 89 36.65 -1.53 -11.09
CA SER A 89 36.81 -0.59 -12.24
C SER A 89 36.09 -1.07 -13.50
N ASP A 90 35.54 -2.28 -13.50
CA ASP A 90 35.01 -2.91 -14.71
C ASP A 90 33.52 -2.59 -14.91
N MET A 91 33.25 -1.51 -15.63
CA MET A 91 31.90 -1.14 -16.04
C MET A 91 31.53 -1.80 -17.36
N ARG A 92 30.29 -2.26 -17.50
CA ARG A 92 29.73 -2.67 -18.80
C ARG A 92 29.83 -1.53 -19.82
N THR A 93 30.32 -1.83 -21.02
CA THR A 93 30.49 -0.84 -22.09
C THR A 93 29.17 -0.26 -22.60
N ASP A 94 28.07 -0.99 -22.43
CA ASP A 94 26.70 -0.61 -22.80
C ASP A 94 25.86 -0.16 -21.60
N PHE A 95 26.48 0.16 -20.46
CA PHE A 95 25.78 0.65 -19.27
C PHE A 95 25.00 1.95 -19.58
N THR A 96 23.77 2.04 -19.07
CA THR A 96 22.89 3.21 -19.25
C THR A 96 22.29 3.68 -17.91
N VAL A 97 21.72 4.89 -17.88
CA VAL A 97 20.92 5.36 -16.72
C VAL A 97 19.73 4.43 -16.46
N LYS A 98 19.14 3.85 -17.50
CA LYS A 98 18.08 2.85 -17.34
C LYS A 98 18.58 1.61 -16.59
N ASP A 99 19.78 1.13 -16.87
CA ASP A 99 20.37 0.00 -16.13
C ASP A 99 20.61 0.36 -14.66
N ALA A 100 21.08 1.58 -14.38
CA ALA A 100 21.25 2.09 -13.01
C ALA A 100 19.92 2.08 -12.23
N ARG A 101 18.83 2.52 -12.86
CA ARG A 101 17.48 2.52 -12.28
C ARG A 101 16.93 1.12 -12.03
N ILE A 102 17.17 0.19 -12.96
CA ILE A 102 16.80 -1.23 -12.77
C ILE A 102 17.64 -1.83 -11.63
N ALA A 103 18.91 -1.44 -11.51
CA ALA A 103 19.79 -1.88 -10.43
C ALA A 103 19.31 -1.35 -9.07
N ILE A 104 18.88 -0.09 -8.95
CA ILE A 104 18.23 0.44 -7.72
C ILE A 104 17.03 -0.43 -7.34
N THR A 105 16.18 -0.79 -8.31
CA THR A 105 15.02 -1.65 -8.03
C THR A 105 15.44 -3.04 -7.53
N ALA A 106 16.51 -3.61 -8.06
CA ALA A 106 17.09 -4.86 -7.56
C ALA A 106 17.68 -4.70 -6.16
N LEU A 107 18.35 -3.57 -5.88
CA LEU A 107 18.89 -3.23 -4.56
C LEU A 107 17.78 -3.05 -3.51
N LYS A 108 16.61 -2.50 -3.86
CA LYS A 108 15.44 -2.46 -2.93
C LYS A 108 14.99 -3.86 -2.49
N ARG A 109 15.03 -4.84 -3.41
CA ARG A 109 14.74 -6.24 -3.07
C ARG A 109 15.86 -6.89 -2.26
N TYR A 110 17.10 -6.50 -2.54
CA TYR A 110 18.28 -6.96 -1.84
C TYR A 110 18.25 -6.50 -0.37
N SER A 111 17.99 -5.21 -0.12
CA SER A 111 17.95 -4.62 1.22
C SER A 111 16.91 -5.29 2.12
N GLY A 112 15.71 -5.57 1.60
CA GLY A 112 14.67 -6.28 2.34
C GLY A 112 15.05 -7.71 2.77
N CYS A 113 16.11 -8.29 2.21
CA CYS A 113 16.62 -9.60 2.58
C CYS A 113 17.78 -9.55 3.61
N LEU A 114 18.28 -8.36 3.96
CA LEU A 114 19.42 -8.17 4.87
C LEU A 114 19.06 -8.16 6.36
N THR A 115 17.78 -8.04 6.71
CA THR A 115 17.29 -7.83 8.09
C THR A 115 17.75 -8.89 9.10
N TRP A 116 18.16 -10.08 8.64
CA TRP A 116 18.59 -11.20 9.48
C TRP A 116 20.11 -11.36 9.58
N GLN A 117 20.87 -10.49 8.91
CA GLN A 117 22.32 -10.63 8.79
C GLN A 117 23.03 -9.82 9.88
N GLY A 118 23.54 -10.53 10.89
CA GLY A 118 24.49 -9.97 11.85
C GLY A 118 25.89 -9.83 11.24
N VAL A 119 26.63 -8.81 11.65
CA VAL A 119 28.06 -8.66 11.35
C VAL A 119 28.88 -9.08 12.57
N THR A 120 30.07 -9.63 12.34
CA THR A 120 30.95 -10.03 13.44
C THR A 120 31.55 -8.81 14.16
N LEU A 121 32.11 -8.99 15.36
CA LEU A 121 32.83 -7.90 16.04
C LEU A 121 34.07 -7.44 15.26
N GLU A 122 34.73 -8.37 14.58
CA GLU A 122 35.86 -8.06 13.69
C GLU A 122 35.41 -7.20 12.50
N ASP A 123 34.29 -7.55 11.87
CA ASP A 123 33.68 -6.72 10.83
C ASP A 123 33.36 -5.33 11.37
N GLN A 124 32.75 -5.20 12.56
CA GLN A 124 32.46 -3.89 13.16
C GLN A 124 33.73 -3.05 13.39
N GLU A 125 34.83 -3.69 13.83
CA GLU A 125 36.11 -3.00 13.99
C GLU A 125 36.65 -2.51 12.63
N ILE A 126 36.58 -3.34 11.59
CA ILE A 126 36.96 -2.93 10.22
C ILE A 126 36.05 -1.82 9.70
N GLN A 127 34.74 -1.90 10.00
CA GLN A 127 33.75 -0.91 9.57
C GLN A 127 33.98 0.46 10.19
N SER A 128 34.39 0.49 11.47
CA SER A 128 34.72 1.70 12.22
C SER A 128 35.97 2.45 11.70
N LYS A 129 36.84 1.76 10.94
CA LYS A 129 38.05 2.36 10.35
C LYS A 129 37.70 3.17 9.11
N VAL A 130 37.36 4.45 9.33
CA VAL A 130 37.02 5.39 8.25
C VAL A 130 38.24 5.67 7.37
N VAL A 131 38.07 5.54 6.05
CA VAL A 131 39.09 5.87 5.05
C VAL A 131 38.96 7.33 4.65
N ASP A 132 40.05 8.09 4.81
CA ASP A 132 40.12 9.48 4.35
C ASP A 132 40.13 9.55 2.81
N LEU A 133 39.03 10.01 2.23
CA LEU A 133 38.78 10.07 0.79
C LEU A 133 39.57 11.16 0.05
N THR A 134 40.21 12.07 0.79
CA THR A 134 41.04 13.13 0.21
C THR A 134 42.43 12.65 -0.18
N ARG A 135 42.86 11.50 0.37
CA ARG A 135 44.20 10.97 0.13
C ARG A 135 44.34 10.38 -1.28
N PRO A 136 45.53 10.48 -1.90
CA PRO A 136 45.79 9.84 -3.19
C PRO A 136 45.63 8.33 -3.19
N ASP A 137 45.88 7.68 -2.03
CA ASP A 137 45.79 6.23 -1.82
C ASP A 137 44.41 5.77 -1.31
N ALA A 138 43.38 6.63 -1.39
CA ALA A 138 42.07 6.34 -0.85
C ALA A 138 41.42 5.12 -1.52
N LEU A 139 41.54 4.99 -2.85
CA LEU A 139 40.92 3.89 -3.60
C LEU A 139 41.49 2.52 -3.19
N GLU A 140 42.82 2.43 -3.08
CA GLU A 140 43.52 1.23 -2.63
C GLU A 140 43.12 0.86 -1.21
N LYS A 141 42.97 1.86 -0.33
CA LYS A 141 42.54 1.65 1.06
C LYS A 141 41.10 1.19 1.18
N ILE A 142 40.17 1.75 0.40
CA ILE A 142 38.79 1.28 0.38
C ILE A 142 38.75 -0.18 -0.08
N ARG A 143 39.50 -0.53 -1.14
CA ARG A 143 39.59 -1.93 -1.61
C ARG A 143 40.20 -2.86 -0.57
N ALA A 144 41.29 -2.44 0.07
CA ALA A 144 41.92 -3.23 1.13
C ALA A 144 40.97 -3.45 2.32
N ARG A 145 40.22 -2.41 2.72
CA ARG A 145 39.16 -2.53 3.74
C ARG A 145 38.08 -3.50 3.29
N TRP A 146 37.58 -3.34 2.06
CA TRP A 146 36.55 -4.21 1.49
C TRP A 146 36.97 -5.67 1.51
N GLU A 147 38.20 -6.00 1.11
CA GLU A 147 38.68 -7.38 1.10
C GLU A 147 38.85 -8.01 2.48
N GLN A 148 39.03 -7.18 3.53
CA GLN A 148 39.09 -7.66 4.92
C GLN A 148 37.72 -8.01 5.50
N LEU A 149 36.62 -7.47 4.93
CA LEU A 149 35.28 -7.75 5.40
C LEU A 149 34.87 -9.20 5.10
N SER A 150 34.12 -9.81 6.02
CA SER A 150 33.45 -11.07 5.77
C SER A 150 32.44 -10.95 4.63
N ASP A 151 32.06 -12.08 4.01
CA ASP A 151 31.01 -12.10 2.98
C ASP A 151 29.70 -11.47 3.47
N MET A 152 29.41 -11.58 4.77
CA MET A 152 28.21 -11.01 5.38
C MET A 152 28.29 -9.49 5.45
N ALA A 153 29.42 -8.95 5.91
CA ALA A 153 29.61 -7.51 5.98
C ALA A 153 29.72 -6.87 4.59
N LYS A 154 30.38 -7.56 3.63
CA LYS A 154 30.36 -7.17 2.21
C LYS A 154 28.92 -7.04 1.70
N ARG A 155 28.05 -8.01 1.98
CA ARG A 155 26.64 -7.94 1.58
C ARG A 155 25.92 -6.75 2.20
N LYS A 156 26.13 -6.47 3.48
CA LYS A 156 25.49 -5.34 4.16
C LYS A 156 25.87 -3.99 3.53
N GLU A 157 27.13 -3.81 3.14
CA GLU A 157 27.65 -2.58 2.52
C GLU A 157 27.43 -2.50 1.00
N PHE A 158 27.07 -3.62 0.35
CA PHE A 158 26.97 -3.70 -1.11
C PHE A 158 25.96 -2.70 -1.68
N CYS A 159 24.83 -2.47 -1.00
CA CYS A 159 23.81 -1.52 -1.45
C CYS A 159 24.36 -0.10 -1.56
N GLN A 160 24.91 0.43 -0.48
CA GLN A 160 25.41 1.80 -0.38
C GLN A 160 26.57 2.01 -1.36
N LEU A 161 27.49 1.05 -1.45
CA LEU A 161 28.58 1.09 -2.42
C LEU A 161 28.05 1.13 -3.86
N ALA A 162 27.09 0.28 -4.20
CA ALA A 162 26.52 0.24 -5.55
C ALA A 162 25.81 1.56 -5.90
N LEU A 163 25.03 2.11 -4.97
CA LEU A 163 24.34 3.40 -5.14
C LEU A 163 25.32 4.55 -5.32
N GLY A 164 26.32 4.65 -4.45
CA GLY A 164 27.37 5.67 -4.54
C GLY A 164 28.16 5.55 -5.84
N TRP A 165 28.49 4.33 -6.24
CA TRP A 165 29.18 4.07 -7.51
C TRP A 165 28.35 4.55 -8.71
N MET A 166 27.06 4.20 -8.78
CA MET A 166 26.17 4.66 -9.87
C MET A 166 26.06 6.18 -9.91
N GLN A 167 25.89 6.84 -8.77
CA GLN A 167 25.86 8.31 -8.68
C GLN A 167 27.19 8.93 -9.16
N GLY A 168 28.33 8.39 -8.72
CA GLY A 168 29.66 8.85 -9.12
C GLY A 168 29.91 8.73 -10.63
N ILE A 169 29.48 7.63 -11.25
CA ILE A 169 29.57 7.44 -12.71
C ILE A 169 28.76 8.49 -13.46
N LEU A 170 27.52 8.75 -13.03
CA LEU A 170 26.66 9.74 -13.68
C LEU A 170 27.17 11.17 -13.49
N ALA A 171 27.64 11.52 -12.30
CA ALA A 171 28.25 12.83 -12.03
C ALA A 171 29.47 13.08 -12.94
N LYS A 172 30.35 12.07 -13.10
CA LYS A 172 31.52 12.14 -13.99
C LYS A 172 31.17 12.21 -15.47
N LYS A 173 30.17 11.43 -15.91
CA LYS A 173 29.70 11.45 -17.31
C LYS A 173 29.17 12.83 -17.68
N LEU A 174 28.34 13.39 -16.80
CA LEU A 174 27.62 14.63 -17.05
C LEU A 174 28.42 15.88 -16.70
N ASN A 175 29.58 15.70 -16.04
CA ASN A 175 30.40 16.78 -15.50
C ASN A 175 29.55 17.76 -14.67
N LYS A 176 28.61 17.22 -13.89
CA LYS A 176 27.68 17.97 -13.05
C LYS A 176 27.49 17.24 -11.72
N ASN A 177 27.07 17.97 -10.70
CA ASN A 177 26.66 17.35 -9.45
C ASN A 177 25.34 16.59 -9.68
N VAL A 178 25.30 15.32 -9.29
CA VAL A 178 24.07 14.52 -9.22
C VAL A 178 23.70 14.47 -7.75
N GLN A 179 22.46 14.78 -7.40
CA GLN A 179 22.04 14.88 -6.01
C GLN A 179 22.30 13.56 -5.27
N ALA A 180 23.00 13.64 -4.14
CA ALA A 180 23.21 12.50 -3.26
C ALA A 180 21.91 12.19 -2.49
N PRO A 181 21.66 10.92 -2.16
CA PRO A 181 20.57 10.56 -1.25
C PRO A 181 20.87 11.14 0.14
N ASP A 182 19.81 11.44 0.87
CA ASP A 182 19.92 11.86 2.27
C ASP A 182 20.16 10.67 3.21
N LEU A 183 21.35 10.06 3.09
CA LEU A 183 21.85 9.00 3.98
C LEU A 183 22.57 9.62 5.19
N GLU A 184 22.59 8.91 6.31
CA GLU A 184 23.23 9.37 7.55
C GLU A 184 24.27 8.37 8.07
N GLY A 185 25.15 8.84 8.96
CA GLY A 185 26.06 7.98 9.73
C GLY A 185 26.99 7.10 8.86
N GLU A 186 27.11 5.83 9.24
CA GLU A 186 27.96 4.85 8.55
C GLU A 186 27.49 4.59 7.10
N ASP A 187 26.18 4.62 6.85
CA ASP A 187 25.63 4.37 5.52
C ASP A 187 26.09 5.44 4.52
N LEU A 188 26.14 6.72 4.93
CA LEU A 188 26.65 7.80 4.11
C LEU A 188 28.15 7.65 3.81
N ILE A 189 28.94 7.18 4.78
CA ILE A 189 30.37 6.93 4.60
C ILE A 189 30.60 5.86 3.53
N VAL A 190 29.89 4.73 3.64
CA VAL A 190 29.97 3.62 2.67
C VAL A 190 29.46 4.06 1.30
N PHE A 191 28.41 4.88 1.25
CA PHE A 191 27.96 5.48 0.00
C PHE A 191 29.06 6.30 -0.67
N HIS A 192 29.77 7.16 0.09
CA HIS A 192 30.89 7.93 -0.45
C HIS A 192 32.09 7.07 -0.87
N TYR A 193 32.30 5.90 -0.26
CA TYR A 193 33.26 4.92 -0.77
C TYR A 193 32.90 4.45 -2.18
N GLY A 194 31.60 4.20 -2.43
CA GLY A 194 31.09 3.87 -3.76
C GLY A 194 31.35 4.99 -4.77
N VAL A 195 31.06 6.24 -4.40
CA VAL A 195 31.35 7.42 -5.22
C VAL A 195 32.84 7.51 -5.56
N LYS A 196 33.72 7.26 -4.57
CA LYS A 196 35.17 7.24 -4.78
C LYS A 196 35.61 6.10 -5.68
N MET A 197 35.01 4.92 -5.58
CA MET A 197 35.31 3.79 -6.45
C MET A 197 34.96 4.06 -7.92
N ALA A 198 33.95 4.88 -8.20
CA ALA A 198 33.67 5.34 -9.55
C ALA A 198 34.82 6.17 -10.17
N ASP A 199 35.79 6.65 -9.37
CA ASP A 199 37.03 7.27 -9.87
C ASP A 199 37.90 6.33 -10.69
N ALA A 200 37.80 5.02 -10.42
CA ALA A 200 38.60 4.01 -11.09
C ALA A 200 38.13 3.68 -12.51
N VAL A 201 36.91 4.09 -12.89
CA VAL A 201 36.36 3.77 -14.21
C VAL A 201 37.05 4.61 -15.28
N PRO A 202 37.67 3.98 -16.30
CA PRO A 202 38.39 4.70 -17.34
C PRO A 202 37.51 5.70 -18.08
N ARG A 203 38.06 6.87 -18.42
CA ARG A 203 37.33 7.91 -19.16
C ARG A 203 36.80 7.39 -20.50
N SER A 204 37.53 6.49 -21.17
CA SER A 204 37.08 5.85 -22.41
C SER A 204 35.77 5.06 -22.26
N GLN A 205 35.56 4.38 -21.13
CA GLN A 205 34.30 3.68 -20.85
C GLN A 205 33.17 4.67 -20.55
N LEU A 206 33.46 5.73 -19.79
CA LEU A 206 32.50 6.81 -19.55
C LEU A 206 32.09 7.49 -20.86
N ASP A 207 33.04 7.77 -21.76
CA ASP A 207 32.76 8.43 -23.03
C ASP A 207 31.93 7.53 -23.96
N ALA A 208 32.13 6.20 -23.89
CA ALA A 208 31.33 5.21 -24.62
C ALA A 208 29.87 5.10 -24.13
N MET A 209 29.59 5.44 -22.87
CA MET A 209 28.24 5.47 -22.33
C MET A 209 27.36 6.48 -23.09
N ALA A 210 26.12 6.12 -23.40
CA ALA A 210 25.17 7.06 -23.99
C ALA A 210 25.00 8.29 -23.08
N THR A 211 24.93 9.49 -23.66
CA THR A 211 24.65 10.70 -22.87
C THR A 211 23.19 10.65 -22.44
N PRO A 212 22.88 10.58 -21.14
CA PRO A 212 21.50 10.43 -20.70
C PRO A 212 20.75 11.74 -20.83
N GLU A 213 19.44 11.64 -21.04
CA GLU A 213 18.57 12.81 -21.06
C GLU A 213 18.43 13.39 -19.64
N LEU A 214 18.20 14.70 -19.53
CA LEU A 214 18.03 15.36 -18.23
C LEU A 214 16.94 14.68 -17.39
N ARG A 215 15.82 14.33 -18.02
CA ARG A 215 14.70 13.65 -17.39
C ARG A 215 15.06 12.27 -16.84
N GLU A 216 15.92 11.51 -17.52
CA GLU A 216 16.37 10.20 -17.01
C GLU A 216 17.21 10.36 -15.75
N VAL A 217 18.03 11.41 -15.69
CA VAL A 217 18.86 11.72 -14.53
C VAL A 217 18.00 12.15 -13.35
N GLU A 218 17.01 13.01 -13.54
CA GLU A 218 16.06 13.41 -12.49
C GLU A 218 15.22 12.22 -11.98
N GLN A 219 14.89 11.25 -12.86
CA GLN A 219 14.21 10.02 -12.44
C GLN A 219 15.15 9.12 -11.63
N PHE A 220 16.43 9.05 -11.98
CA PHE A 220 17.44 8.34 -11.20
C PHE A 220 17.62 8.98 -9.81
N GLU A 221 17.77 10.30 -9.72
CA GLU A 221 17.91 11.04 -8.46
C GLU A 221 16.71 10.81 -7.53
N ARG A 222 15.49 10.85 -8.08
CA ARG A 222 14.28 10.49 -7.32
C ARG A 222 14.31 9.06 -6.80
N GLN A 223 14.64 8.08 -7.64
CA GLN A 223 14.71 6.67 -7.20
C GLN A 223 15.80 6.43 -6.16
N LEU A 224 16.88 7.21 -6.20
CA LEU A 224 17.95 7.19 -5.22
C LEU A 224 17.47 7.74 -3.87
N GLN A 225 16.70 8.83 -3.89
CA GLN A 225 16.06 9.39 -2.70
C GLN A 225 15.02 8.42 -2.11
N ASP A 226 14.12 7.86 -2.94
CA ASP A 226 13.16 6.84 -2.50
C ASP A 226 13.84 5.62 -1.86
N PHE A 227 15.02 5.24 -2.36
CA PHE A 227 15.79 4.16 -1.74
C PHE A 227 16.29 4.58 -0.36
N SER A 228 16.83 5.80 -0.22
CA SER A 228 17.31 6.35 1.04
C SER A 228 16.23 6.38 2.10
N ASP A 229 15.05 6.90 1.74
CA ASP A 229 13.94 7.03 2.67
C ASP A 229 13.42 5.66 3.11
N MET A 230 13.32 4.69 2.18
CA MET A 230 13.01 3.30 2.51
C MET A 230 14.09 2.67 3.41
N TRP A 231 15.38 2.89 3.10
CA TRP A 231 16.52 2.32 3.83
C TRP A 231 16.62 2.83 5.27
N LEU A 232 16.44 4.13 5.46
CA LEU A 232 16.42 4.78 6.78
C LEU A 232 15.08 4.58 7.51
N GLY A 233 14.11 3.94 6.88
CA GLY A 233 12.77 3.79 7.44
C GLY A 233 12.01 5.12 7.58
N ARG A 234 12.43 6.17 6.87
CA ARG A 234 11.71 7.46 6.80
C ARG A 234 10.47 7.37 5.91
N ASP A 235 10.44 6.44 4.98
CA ASP A 235 9.21 6.03 4.24
C ASP A 235 8.17 5.38 5.19
N ARG A 236 8.49 5.24 6.48
CA ARG A 236 7.59 4.82 7.56
C ARG A 236 7.10 5.99 8.41
N THR A 237 7.24 7.24 7.97
CA THR A 237 6.50 8.35 8.57
C THR A 237 5.03 8.23 8.20
N ASP A 238 4.24 7.59 9.06
CA ASP A 238 2.80 7.82 9.33
C ASP A 238 1.88 8.15 8.15
N ASP A 239 2.13 7.64 6.93
CA ASP A 239 1.10 7.65 5.92
C ASP A 239 0.08 6.54 6.28
N GLY A 240 -1.21 6.89 6.28
CA GLY A 240 -2.27 5.93 6.63
C GLY A 240 -2.23 4.67 5.76
N LEU A 241 -1.54 4.71 4.62
CA LEU A 241 -1.37 3.61 3.69
C LEU A 241 -0.31 2.59 4.16
N SER A 242 0.85 3.02 4.66
CA SER A 242 1.87 2.16 5.26
C SER A 242 1.38 1.57 6.56
N THR A 243 0.62 2.32 7.37
CA THR A 243 -0.14 1.78 8.52
C THR A 243 -1.10 0.67 8.07
N ALA A 244 -1.87 0.90 7.01
CA ALA A 244 -2.79 -0.10 6.47
C ALA A 244 -2.09 -1.33 5.86
N LEU A 245 -0.94 -1.14 5.20
CA LEU A 245 -0.13 -2.24 4.65
C LEU A 245 0.63 -3.00 5.76
N SER A 246 1.08 -2.32 6.80
CA SER A 246 1.74 -2.91 7.98
C SER A 246 0.77 -3.77 8.80
N LEU A 247 -0.51 -3.39 8.87
CA LEU A 247 -1.59 -4.23 9.44
C LEU A 247 -1.75 -5.56 8.69
N PHE A 248 -1.40 -5.61 7.40
CA PHE A 248 -1.40 -6.84 6.60
C PHE A 248 -0.08 -7.63 6.66
N GLU A 249 1.06 -6.98 6.93
CA GLU A 249 2.39 -7.59 6.71
C GLU A 249 3.27 -7.84 7.96
N GLY A 250 2.99 -7.34 9.19
CA GLY A 250 3.82 -7.79 10.34
C GLY A 250 3.63 -7.23 11.77
N ASP A 251 3.92 -8.13 12.73
CA ASP A 251 4.46 -8.13 14.11
C ASP A 251 4.13 -7.05 15.17
N ASN A 252 3.57 -5.88 14.84
CA ASN A 252 3.20 -4.87 15.85
C ASN A 252 1.73 -4.43 15.74
N ILE A 253 0.86 -5.41 15.51
CA ILE A 253 -0.60 -5.24 15.44
C ILE A 253 -1.16 -4.52 16.67
N GLU A 254 -0.64 -4.78 17.87
CA GLU A 254 -1.19 -4.22 19.12
C GLU A 254 -0.99 -2.70 19.25
N GLU A 255 0.19 -2.19 18.88
CA GLU A 255 0.50 -0.76 18.95
C GLU A 255 -0.19 0.01 17.81
N MET A 256 -0.26 -0.58 16.62
CA MET A 256 -0.98 -0.02 15.49
C MET A 256 -2.50 -0.07 15.68
N ARG A 257 -3.02 -1.13 16.32
CA ARG A 257 -4.40 -1.15 16.81
C ARG A 257 -4.66 -0.01 17.76
N LYS A 258 -3.75 0.32 18.68
CA LYS A 258 -3.95 1.47 19.58
C LYS A 258 -4.04 2.79 18.83
N ILE A 259 -3.23 3.01 17.80
CA ILE A 259 -3.28 4.23 16.97
C ILE A 259 -4.56 4.26 16.13
N PHE A 260 -4.92 3.13 15.52
CA PHE A 260 -6.13 2.99 14.69
C PHE A 260 -7.43 3.03 15.51
N PHE A 261 -7.40 2.53 16.75
CA PHE A 261 -8.47 2.63 17.75
C PHE A 261 -8.30 3.85 18.66
N THR A 262 -7.36 4.76 18.38
CA THR A 262 -7.41 6.08 19.01
C THR A 262 -8.60 6.73 18.34
N GLU A 263 -9.76 6.64 18.99
CA GLU A 263 -11.08 7.01 18.47
C GLU A 263 -10.99 8.36 17.75
N SER A 264 -10.86 8.31 16.42
CA SER A 264 -11.19 9.45 15.60
C SER A 264 -12.71 9.53 15.60
N GLU A 265 -13.25 10.71 15.86
CA GLU A 265 -14.68 10.99 15.84
C GLU A 265 -15.35 10.28 14.64
N ASP A 266 -16.43 9.52 14.89
CA ASP A 266 -17.14 8.76 13.86
C ASP A 266 -17.48 9.66 12.67
N ILE A 267 -17.13 9.21 11.46
CA ILE A 267 -17.21 10.04 10.24
C ILE A 267 -18.63 10.60 10.06
N GLY A 268 -18.75 11.90 10.32
CA GLY A 268 -20.00 12.64 10.16
C GLY A 268 -20.95 12.60 11.36
N VAL A 269 -20.84 11.65 12.29
CA VAL A 269 -21.80 11.50 13.40
C VAL A 269 -21.84 12.78 14.24
N GLU A 270 -20.71 13.30 14.68
CA GLU A 270 -20.70 14.54 15.48
C GLU A 270 -21.22 15.75 14.70
N ARG A 271 -20.84 15.84 13.42
CA ARG A 271 -21.25 16.93 12.53
C ARG A 271 -22.76 16.95 12.32
N PHE A 272 -23.39 15.78 12.22
CA PHE A 272 -24.79 15.61 11.88
C PHE A 272 -25.67 15.17 13.06
N ALA A 273 -25.10 14.99 14.27
CA ALA A 273 -25.80 14.52 15.48
C ALA A 273 -27.05 15.34 15.85
N LYS A 274 -27.10 16.61 15.44
CA LYS A 274 -28.22 17.53 15.71
C LYS A 274 -29.25 17.59 14.57
N MET A 275 -28.99 16.94 13.44
CA MET A 275 -29.92 16.88 12.32
C MET A 275 -30.86 15.70 12.49
N THR A 276 -32.15 15.97 12.37
CA THR A 276 -33.20 14.96 12.20
C THR A 276 -33.10 14.30 10.81
N GLU A 277 -33.72 13.12 10.63
CA GLU A 277 -33.81 12.44 9.33
C GLU A 277 -34.40 13.37 8.25
N ALA A 278 -35.49 14.09 8.56
CA ALA A 278 -36.09 15.04 7.62
C ALA A 278 -35.12 16.17 7.21
N GLU A 279 -34.27 16.65 8.13
CA GLU A 279 -33.23 17.64 7.81
C GLU A 279 -32.11 17.04 6.95
N LEU A 280 -31.73 15.78 7.20
CA LEU A 280 -30.78 15.04 6.37
C LEU A 280 -31.35 14.80 4.96
N HIS A 281 -32.64 14.48 4.83
CA HIS A 281 -33.32 14.32 3.54
C HIS A 281 -33.23 15.59 2.70
N VAL A 282 -33.50 16.74 3.32
CA VAL A 282 -33.38 18.06 2.69
C VAL A 282 -31.92 18.37 2.36
N TYR A 283 -30.99 18.06 3.26
CA TYR A 283 -29.56 18.29 3.06
C TYR A 283 -29.02 17.50 1.85
N LEU A 284 -29.38 16.21 1.77
CA LEU A 284 -28.97 15.26 0.74
C LEU A 284 -29.74 15.42 -0.58
N GLY A 285 -30.89 16.10 -0.58
CA GLY A 285 -31.72 16.27 -1.77
C GLY A 285 -32.57 15.04 -2.12
N ILE A 286 -32.97 14.27 -1.11
CA ILE A 286 -33.81 13.08 -1.21
C ILE A 286 -35.09 13.28 -0.39
N PRO A 287 -36.04 14.12 -0.85
CA PRO A 287 -37.19 14.55 -0.04
C PRO A 287 -38.14 13.43 0.40
N ASN A 288 -38.00 12.22 -0.15
CA ASN A 288 -38.79 11.04 0.23
C ASN A 288 -37.94 10.01 1.02
N GLY A 289 -36.79 10.43 1.58
CA GLY A 289 -35.88 9.57 2.35
C GLY A 289 -35.02 8.58 1.57
N ILE A 290 -35.31 8.37 0.28
CA ILE A 290 -34.52 7.46 -0.57
C ILE A 290 -34.05 8.12 -1.88
N PRO A 291 -32.87 7.72 -2.41
CA PRO A 291 -32.41 8.14 -3.73
C PRO A 291 -33.39 7.83 -4.86
N ALA A 292 -33.40 8.63 -5.92
CA ALA A 292 -34.41 8.56 -6.99
C ALA A 292 -34.38 7.25 -7.81
N VAL A 293 -33.26 6.54 -7.79
CA VAL A 293 -33.08 5.27 -8.53
C VAL A 293 -33.38 4.03 -7.69
N PHE A 294 -33.71 4.20 -6.40
CA PHE A 294 -34.16 3.10 -5.55
C PHE A 294 -35.56 2.64 -5.94
N ARG A 295 -35.87 1.39 -5.62
CA ARG A 295 -37.25 0.92 -5.54
C ARG A 295 -37.89 1.51 -4.29
N LYS A 296 -39.16 1.90 -4.41
CA LYS A 296 -39.94 2.29 -3.23
C LYS A 296 -40.23 1.11 -2.29
N TYR A 297 -40.44 -0.09 -2.85
CA TYR A 297 -40.80 -1.28 -2.09
C TYR A 297 -39.84 -2.44 -2.35
N THR A 298 -39.56 -3.23 -1.33
CA THR A 298 -38.66 -4.39 -1.33
C THR A 298 -39.26 -5.56 -0.54
N ALA A 299 -38.56 -6.70 -0.46
CA ALA A 299 -38.90 -7.81 0.41
C ALA A 299 -37.63 -8.60 0.78
N ASP A 300 -37.60 -9.16 1.98
CA ASP A 300 -36.43 -9.87 2.53
C ASP A 300 -36.12 -11.18 1.83
N GLU A 301 -37.15 -11.92 1.40
CA GLU A 301 -36.96 -13.24 0.82
C GLU A 301 -36.42 -13.13 -0.62
N PRO A 302 -35.28 -13.77 -0.94
CA PRO A 302 -34.76 -13.78 -2.31
C PRO A 302 -35.79 -14.34 -3.30
N GLY A 303 -36.05 -13.58 -4.38
CA GLY A 303 -37.00 -13.98 -5.43
C GLY A 303 -38.47 -13.64 -5.17
N SER A 304 -38.80 -13.07 -4.00
CA SER A 304 -40.15 -12.57 -3.68
C SER A 304 -40.54 -11.33 -4.48
N ILE A 305 -39.56 -10.57 -4.99
CA ILE A 305 -39.80 -9.40 -5.84
C ILE A 305 -40.32 -9.88 -7.20
N PRO A 306 -41.56 -9.52 -7.60
CA PRO A 306 -42.14 -10.03 -8.83
C PRO A 306 -41.33 -9.66 -10.07
N VAL A 307 -41.08 -10.66 -10.93
CA VAL A 307 -40.42 -10.45 -12.22
C VAL A 307 -41.27 -9.52 -13.07
N GLY A 308 -40.70 -8.39 -13.46
CA GLY A 308 -41.40 -7.37 -14.26
C GLY A 308 -42.12 -6.29 -13.45
N ASN A 309 -42.08 -6.33 -12.11
CA ASN A 309 -42.43 -5.15 -11.32
C ASN A 309 -41.27 -4.15 -11.39
N PHE A 310 -41.30 -3.35 -12.44
CA PHE A 310 -40.28 -2.39 -12.85
C PHE A 310 -40.42 -1.01 -12.16
N GLY A 311 -41.35 -0.87 -11.21
CA GLY A 311 -41.75 0.42 -10.67
C GLY A 311 -41.86 0.46 -9.15
N ASN A 312 -42.46 1.55 -8.67
CA ASN A 312 -42.69 1.85 -7.26
C ASN A 312 -44.04 1.31 -6.75
N ALA A 313 -44.57 0.25 -7.37
CA ALA A 313 -45.83 -0.35 -6.96
C ALA A 313 -45.62 -1.38 -5.84
N SER A 314 -46.42 -1.28 -4.79
CA SER A 314 -46.44 -2.27 -3.71
C SER A 314 -46.88 -3.64 -4.25
N PHE A 315 -46.41 -4.70 -3.60
CA PHE A 315 -46.80 -6.08 -3.86
C PHE A 315 -47.08 -6.81 -2.54
N GLU A 316 -47.61 -8.03 -2.60
CA GLU A 316 -47.89 -8.82 -1.40
C GLU A 316 -46.58 -9.16 -0.67
N GLY A 317 -46.51 -8.87 0.64
CA GLY A 317 -45.30 -9.04 1.44
C GLY A 317 -44.24 -7.95 1.22
N ALA A 318 -44.57 -6.86 0.52
CA ALA A 318 -43.64 -5.78 0.28
C ALA A 318 -43.50 -4.85 1.50
N GLU A 319 -42.28 -4.39 1.74
CA GLU A 319 -41.92 -3.39 2.74
C GLU A 319 -41.40 -2.13 2.06
N GLU A 320 -41.68 -0.96 2.62
CA GLU A 320 -41.14 0.30 2.11
C GLU A 320 -39.64 0.38 2.41
N VAL A 321 -38.85 0.80 1.42
CA VAL A 321 -37.41 0.96 1.61
C VAL A 321 -37.17 2.25 2.40
N GLU A 322 -36.54 2.13 3.55
CA GLU A 322 -36.12 3.24 4.39
C GLU A 322 -34.62 3.13 4.66
N LEU A 323 -33.94 4.29 4.72
CA LEU A 323 -32.57 4.38 5.23
C LEU A 323 -32.64 4.73 6.70
N SER A 324 -31.80 4.11 7.52
CA SER A 324 -31.67 4.52 8.90
C SER A 324 -30.85 5.81 9.00
N TRP A 325 -31.08 6.60 10.05
CA TRP A 325 -30.35 7.85 10.31
C TRP A 325 -28.83 7.74 10.15
N HIS A 326 -28.18 6.69 10.66
CA HIS A 326 -26.72 6.53 10.55
C HIS A 326 -26.25 6.33 9.10
N GLN A 327 -27.05 5.65 8.27
CA GLN A 327 -26.75 5.48 6.84
C GLN A 327 -26.87 6.83 6.12
N GLU A 328 -27.83 7.67 6.50
CA GLU A 328 -27.98 9.03 5.97
C GLU A 328 -26.83 9.95 6.41
N VAL A 329 -26.36 9.83 7.65
CA VAL A 329 -25.17 10.53 8.15
C VAL A 329 -23.93 10.12 7.34
N TRP A 330 -23.75 8.82 7.10
CA TRP A 330 -22.66 8.32 6.25
C TRP A 330 -22.75 8.90 4.84
N LEU A 331 -23.94 8.92 4.22
CA LEU A 331 -24.15 9.55 2.90
C LEU A 331 -23.73 11.02 2.91
N ALA A 332 -24.14 11.75 3.95
CA ALA A 332 -23.85 13.18 4.10
C ALA A 332 -22.35 13.44 4.25
N ALA A 333 -21.66 12.59 5.01
CA ALA A 333 -20.22 12.68 5.22
C ALA A 333 -19.44 12.29 3.95
N MET A 334 -19.82 11.19 3.28
CA MET A 334 -19.23 10.75 2.01
C MET A 334 -19.31 11.84 0.94
N ILE A 335 -20.48 12.47 0.77
CA ILE A 335 -20.64 13.59 -0.16
C ILE A 335 -19.83 14.79 0.32
N GLY A 336 -19.85 15.11 1.60
CA GLY A 336 -19.08 16.22 2.19
C GLY A 336 -17.58 16.12 1.91
N LEU A 337 -17.00 14.93 2.06
CA LEU A 337 -15.60 14.65 1.74
C LEU A 337 -15.35 14.77 0.22
N SER A 338 -16.30 14.30 -0.59
CA SER A 338 -16.17 14.34 -2.04
C SER A 338 -16.25 15.77 -2.60
N VAL A 339 -17.16 16.62 -2.11
CA VAL A 339 -17.38 17.96 -2.70
C VAL A 339 -16.41 19.03 -2.23
N ASN A 340 -15.80 18.86 -1.04
CA ASN A 340 -14.94 19.88 -0.43
C ASN A 340 -13.44 19.56 -0.55
N SER A 341 -13.07 18.48 -1.23
CA SER A 341 -11.66 18.12 -1.44
C SER A 341 -11.03 19.03 -2.51
N ALA A 342 -9.97 19.74 -2.13
CA ALA A 342 -9.13 20.49 -3.07
C ALA A 342 -8.29 19.54 -3.92
N GLN A 343 -7.97 19.92 -5.16
CA GLN A 343 -7.00 19.17 -5.96
C GLN A 343 -5.62 19.24 -5.30
N ALA A 344 -5.04 18.08 -4.99
CA ALA A 344 -3.73 17.98 -4.38
C ALA A 344 -3.10 16.62 -4.69
N ASP A 345 -1.77 16.57 -4.61
CA ASP A 345 -1.07 15.30 -4.57
C ASP A 345 -1.47 14.53 -3.30
N VAL A 346 -1.64 13.22 -3.41
CA VAL A 346 -1.78 12.36 -2.22
C VAL A 346 -0.37 12.07 -1.73
N GLU A 347 -0.08 12.47 -0.49
CA GLU A 347 1.23 12.23 0.13
C GLU A 347 1.53 10.73 0.23
N GLY A 348 2.78 10.33 0.00
CA GLY A 348 3.22 8.93 0.03
C GLY A 348 2.79 8.06 -1.16
N ILE A 349 1.81 8.51 -1.96
CA ILE A 349 1.34 7.78 -3.14
C ILE A 349 1.93 8.44 -4.39
N HIS A 350 3.02 7.85 -4.92
CA HIS A 350 3.66 8.09 -6.23
C HIS A 350 4.97 8.93 -6.26
N HIS A 351 6.10 8.27 -6.55
CA HIS A 351 7.38 8.93 -6.85
C HIS A 351 7.91 8.67 -8.27
N THR A 352 7.28 7.78 -9.05
CA THR A 352 7.73 7.44 -10.41
C THR A 352 6.69 7.76 -11.48
N GLU A 353 7.13 8.29 -12.62
CA GLU A 353 6.25 8.64 -13.74
C GLU A 353 5.56 7.41 -14.37
N GLU A 354 6.22 6.26 -14.34
CA GLU A 354 5.63 4.98 -14.76
C GLU A 354 4.54 4.53 -13.78
N GLY A 355 4.76 4.71 -12.47
CA GLY A 355 3.73 4.49 -11.45
C GLY A 355 2.55 5.43 -11.61
N LEU A 356 2.81 6.70 -11.92
CA LEU A 356 1.78 7.71 -12.17
C LEU A 356 0.96 7.32 -13.41
N ASN A 357 1.59 6.99 -14.54
CA ASN A 357 0.86 6.63 -15.77
C ASN A 357 -0.10 5.45 -15.59
N ASN A 358 0.25 4.51 -14.70
CA ASN A 358 -0.54 3.32 -14.39
C ASN A 358 -1.50 3.50 -13.19
N ALA A 359 -1.39 4.60 -12.45
CA ALA A 359 -2.25 4.85 -11.31
C ALA A 359 -3.71 5.13 -11.74
N PRO A 360 -4.69 4.90 -10.86
CA PRO A 360 -6.05 5.37 -11.07
C PRO A 360 -6.09 6.85 -11.45
N MET A 361 -6.96 7.20 -12.41
CA MET A 361 -7.10 8.56 -12.93
C MET A 361 -7.28 9.60 -11.80
N ALA A 362 -8.00 9.25 -10.74
CA ALA A 362 -8.21 10.12 -9.60
C ALA A 362 -6.89 10.58 -8.94
N ILE A 363 -5.91 9.68 -8.80
CA ILE A 363 -4.63 10.06 -8.19
C ILE A 363 -3.75 10.79 -9.21
N ARG A 364 -3.72 10.31 -10.45
CA ARG A 364 -2.99 10.97 -11.56
C ARG A 364 -3.37 12.43 -11.76
N GLU A 365 -4.66 12.71 -11.71
CA GLU A 365 -5.23 14.02 -11.95
C GLU A 365 -5.46 14.80 -10.65
N LYS A 366 -4.95 14.29 -9.52
CA LYS A 366 -4.97 14.98 -8.22
C LYS A 366 -6.39 15.32 -7.77
N TRP A 367 -7.32 14.37 -7.90
CA TRP A 367 -8.74 14.53 -7.57
C TRP A 367 -9.02 14.66 -6.06
N GLY A 368 -8.01 14.81 -5.21
CA GLY A 368 -8.22 15.09 -3.79
C GLY A 368 -7.03 14.72 -2.93
N THR A 369 -6.98 15.29 -1.74
CA THR A 369 -6.05 14.86 -0.67
C THR A 369 -6.46 13.52 -0.05
N ASN A 370 -7.71 13.09 -0.25
CA ASN A 370 -8.24 11.86 0.31
C ASN A 370 -8.23 10.75 -0.75
N PRO A 371 -7.41 9.69 -0.59
CA PRO A 371 -7.34 8.60 -1.57
C PRO A 371 -8.60 7.71 -1.57
N GLY A 372 -9.42 7.77 -0.52
CA GLY A 372 -10.65 7.00 -0.37
C GLY A 372 -11.29 7.17 1.00
N ILE A 373 -12.38 6.44 1.24
CA ILE A 373 -13.09 6.38 2.52
C ILE A 373 -13.14 4.91 2.94
N ALA A 374 -12.72 4.61 4.18
CA ALA A 374 -12.87 3.28 4.78
C ALA A 374 -14.11 3.27 5.68
N LEU A 375 -15.00 2.32 5.47
CA LEU A 375 -16.20 2.10 6.26
C LEU A 375 -15.99 0.88 7.17
N LEU A 376 -15.87 1.12 8.47
CA LEU A 376 -15.38 0.15 9.46
C LEU A 376 -16.44 -0.26 10.48
N ASP A 377 -17.70 -0.17 10.09
CA ASP A 377 -18.84 -0.47 10.93
C ASP A 377 -18.88 -1.94 11.35
N GLU A 378 -19.57 -2.21 12.47
CA GLU A 378 -19.86 -3.57 12.92
C GLU A 378 -20.65 -4.38 11.88
N VAL A 379 -20.57 -5.70 11.99
CA VAL A 379 -21.37 -6.61 11.17
C VAL A 379 -22.85 -6.42 11.52
N GLY A 380 -23.70 -6.23 10.50
CA GLY A 380 -25.14 -6.05 10.68
C GLY A 380 -25.62 -4.59 10.61
N LEU A 381 -24.73 -3.60 10.61
CA LEU A 381 -25.13 -2.17 10.52
C LEU A 381 -25.55 -1.70 9.12
N GLY A 382 -25.40 -2.56 8.09
CA GLY A 382 -25.91 -2.29 6.75
C GLY A 382 -24.90 -1.66 5.79
N LYS A 383 -23.59 -1.90 5.94
CA LYS A 383 -22.53 -1.43 5.02
C LYS A 383 -22.82 -1.61 3.52
N THR A 384 -23.44 -2.74 3.16
CA THR A 384 -23.86 -3.01 1.78
C THR A 384 -24.93 -2.02 1.34
N MET A 385 -25.92 -1.75 2.20
CA MET A 385 -27.00 -0.81 1.92
C MET A 385 -26.46 0.62 1.85
N GLU A 386 -25.55 1.02 2.74
CA GLU A 386 -24.85 2.30 2.67
C GLU A 386 -24.17 2.46 1.32
N THR A 387 -23.33 1.50 0.92
CA THR A 387 -22.63 1.53 -0.37
C THR A 387 -23.60 1.67 -1.55
N ILE A 388 -24.69 0.89 -1.57
CA ILE A 388 -25.71 0.95 -2.62
C ILE A 388 -26.43 2.31 -2.62
N ALA A 389 -26.77 2.84 -1.45
CA ALA A 389 -27.38 4.15 -1.29
C ALA A 389 -26.44 5.28 -1.73
N GLY A 390 -25.13 5.15 -1.48
CA GLY A 390 -24.12 6.12 -1.92
C GLY A 390 -24.04 6.20 -3.44
N ILE A 391 -24.00 5.05 -4.12
CA ILE A 391 -24.06 4.97 -5.58
C ILE A 391 -25.34 5.64 -6.09
N ALA A 392 -26.49 5.27 -5.55
CA ALA A 392 -27.78 5.79 -5.97
C ALA A 392 -27.95 7.30 -5.70
N LEU A 393 -27.39 7.80 -4.61
CA LEU A 393 -27.36 9.22 -4.29
C LEU A 393 -26.50 9.98 -5.30
N LEU A 394 -25.30 9.48 -5.63
CA LEU A 394 -24.45 10.10 -6.64
C LEU A 394 -25.15 10.17 -8.00
N GLN A 395 -25.87 9.12 -8.39
CA GLN A 395 -26.68 9.12 -9.61
C GLN A 395 -27.82 10.15 -9.57
N THR A 396 -28.47 10.28 -8.41
CA THR A 396 -29.53 11.26 -8.19
C THR A 396 -28.99 12.68 -8.28
N LEU A 397 -27.89 12.97 -7.59
CA LEU A 397 -27.25 14.28 -7.58
C LEU A 397 -26.67 14.64 -8.96
N HIS A 398 -26.12 13.67 -9.69
CA HIS A 398 -25.67 13.89 -11.07
C HIS A 398 -26.84 14.33 -11.96
N LYS A 399 -27.97 13.63 -11.89
CA LYS A 399 -29.18 14.00 -12.64
C LYS A 399 -29.69 15.39 -12.25
N VAL A 400 -29.79 15.68 -10.94
CA VAL A 400 -30.21 17.01 -10.45
C VAL A 400 -29.31 18.10 -11.00
N LYS A 401 -27.99 17.85 -11.06
CA LYS A 401 -27.03 18.79 -11.63
C LYS A 401 -27.19 18.97 -13.15
N GLN A 402 -27.46 17.89 -13.89
CA GLN A 402 -27.73 17.97 -15.34
C GLN A 402 -29.00 18.76 -15.65
N ASP A 403 -30.04 18.57 -14.84
CA ASP A 403 -31.34 19.23 -15.01
C ASP A 403 -31.34 20.69 -14.46
N TRP A 404 -30.33 21.06 -13.67
CA TRP A 404 -30.19 22.40 -13.10
C TRP A 404 -29.77 23.43 -14.15
N LYS A 405 -30.41 24.60 -14.08
CA LYS A 405 -30.08 25.74 -14.92
C LYS A 405 -29.56 26.91 -14.06
N PRO A 406 -28.49 27.61 -14.46
CA PRO A 406 -27.91 28.70 -13.68
C PRO A 406 -28.90 29.79 -13.25
N GLU A 407 -29.87 30.11 -14.11
CA GLU A 407 -30.91 31.10 -13.85
C GLU A 407 -31.88 30.72 -12.73
N SER A 408 -31.99 29.43 -12.39
CA SER A 408 -32.85 28.94 -11.31
C SER A 408 -32.29 29.24 -9.92
N GLY A 409 -31.04 29.71 -9.83
CA GLY A 409 -30.35 29.93 -8.57
C GLY A 409 -29.76 28.64 -7.98
N ARG A 410 -28.66 28.75 -7.24
CA ARG A 410 -28.03 27.61 -6.54
C ARG A 410 -28.85 27.13 -5.34
N ASP A 411 -29.77 27.93 -4.81
CA ASP A 411 -30.67 27.56 -3.72
C ASP A 411 -31.57 26.36 -4.05
N LYS A 412 -31.82 26.11 -5.34
CA LYS A 412 -32.54 24.93 -5.84
C LYS A 412 -31.72 23.64 -5.85
N LEU A 413 -30.40 23.72 -5.67
CA LEU A 413 -29.57 22.54 -5.49
C LEU A 413 -29.67 22.01 -4.05
N PRO A 414 -29.57 20.68 -3.87
CA PRO A 414 -29.42 20.06 -2.56
C PRO A 414 -28.29 20.72 -1.77
N ALA A 415 -28.48 20.90 -0.46
CA ALA A 415 -27.52 21.64 0.37
C ALA A 415 -26.12 21.02 0.33
N CYS A 416 -26.03 19.69 0.26
CA CYS A 416 -24.78 18.94 0.17
C CYS A 416 -23.93 19.25 -1.06
N ILE A 417 -24.52 19.78 -2.15
CA ILE A 417 -23.80 20.17 -3.37
C ILE A 417 -23.96 21.65 -3.72
N ARG A 418 -24.69 22.43 -2.92
CA ARG A 418 -25.03 23.83 -3.22
C ARG A 418 -23.80 24.73 -3.32
N SER A 419 -22.85 24.54 -2.41
CA SER A 419 -21.57 25.27 -2.37
C SER A 419 -20.45 24.54 -3.12
N ALA A 420 -20.71 23.37 -3.69
CA ALA A 420 -19.70 22.55 -4.32
C ALA A 420 -19.27 23.15 -5.66
N GLU A 421 -18.08 23.72 -5.72
CA GLU A 421 -17.46 24.17 -6.97
C GLU A 421 -16.86 22.98 -7.75
N THR A 422 -16.38 21.99 -7.01
CA THR A 422 -15.75 20.77 -7.52
C THR A 422 -16.37 19.53 -6.89
N PHE A 423 -16.09 18.36 -7.48
CA PHE A 423 -16.37 17.06 -6.88
C PHE A 423 -15.14 16.19 -7.07
N GLY A 424 -14.51 15.76 -5.98
CA GLY A 424 -13.18 15.15 -5.99
C GLY A 424 -12.21 16.06 -6.74
N GLY A 425 -12.11 17.33 -6.37
CA GLY A 425 -11.25 18.31 -7.04
C GLY A 425 -11.56 18.60 -8.52
N ARG A 426 -12.47 17.85 -9.16
CA ARG A 426 -12.74 17.95 -10.59
C ARG A 426 -13.61 19.16 -10.91
N GLN A 427 -13.12 19.99 -11.82
CA GLN A 427 -13.91 21.04 -12.47
C GLN A 427 -15.02 20.39 -13.32
N GLY A 428 -16.27 20.80 -13.10
CA GLY A 428 -17.46 20.19 -13.73
C GLY A 428 -18.28 19.30 -12.78
N GLY A 429 -17.77 19.00 -11.58
CA GLY A 429 -18.46 18.27 -10.50
C GLY A 429 -18.63 16.76 -10.75
N ILE A 430 -19.75 16.18 -10.30
CA ILE A 430 -19.94 14.72 -10.21
C ILE A 430 -19.69 14.06 -11.58
N PRO A 431 -18.71 13.13 -11.68
CA PRO A 431 -18.38 12.45 -12.94
C PRO A 431 -19.56 11.72 -13.57
N ASP A 432 -19.68 11.79 -14.90
CA ASP A 432 -20.54 10.88 -15.68
C ASP A 432 -19.75 9.61 -16.02
N ALA A 433 -19.65 8.69 -15.05
CA ALA A 433 -18.89 7.45 -15.20
C ALA A 433 -19.60 6.27 -14.53
N PRO A 434 -19.42 5.03 -15.04
CA PRO A 434 -19.94 3.84 -14.38
C PRO A 434 -19.35 3.65 -12.97
N HIS A 435 -20.11 3.00 -12.10
CA HIS A 435 -19.64 2.59 -10.78
C HIS A 435 -19.07 1.17 -10.86
N LEU A 436 -17.89 0.95 -10.28
CA LEU A 436 -17.26 -0.37 -10.17
C LEU A 436 -17.31 -0.82 -8.70
N ILE A 437 -17.85 -2.00 -8.48
CA ILE A 437 -17.86 -2.69 -7.19
C ILE A 437 -16.96 -3.92 -7.34
N VAL A 438 -15.97 -4.08 -6.46
CA VAL A 438 -15.09 -5.25 -6.47
C VAL A 438 -15.29 -6.02 -5.17
N VAL A 439 -15.67 -7.29 -5.28
CA VAL A 439 -15.96 -8.16 -4.14
C VAL A 439 -15.29 -9.52 -4.29
N PRO A 440 -15.03 -10.24 -3.18
CA PRO A 440 -14.68 -11.65 -3.22
C PRO A 440 -15.66 -12.46 -4.09
N THR A 441 -15.13 -13.43 -4.84
CA THR A 441 -15.93 -14.24 -5.78
C THR A 441 -17.18 -14.86 -5.14
N ASN A 442 -17.09 -15.30 -3.90
CA ASN A 442 -18.19 -15.91 -3.15
C ASN A 442 -19.28 -14.91 -2.73
N LEU A 443 -19.05 -13.60 -2.86
CA LEU A 443 -20.01 -12.54 -2.52
C LEU A 443 -20.68 -11.93 -3.75
N ILE A 444 -20.28 -12.30 -4.97
CA ILE A 444 -20.85 -11.75 -6.22
C ILE A 444 -22.37 -11.95 -6.27
N ASP A 445 -22.85 -13.16 -6.00
CA ASP A 445 -24.29 -13.45 -6.07
C ASP A 445 -25.08 -12.71 -4.99
N GLN A 446 -24.51 -12.58 -3.78
CA GLN A 446 -25.11 -11.81 -2.69
C GLN A 446 -25.22 -10.33 -3.08
N TRP A 447 -24.13 -9.69 -3.53
CA TRP A 447 -24.14 -8.29 -3.96
C TRP A 447 -25.06 -8.06 -5.16
N ALA A 448 -25.07 -8.97 -6.13
CA ALA A 448 -25.97 -8.87 -7.27
C ALA A 448 -27.45 -9.03 -6.87
N SER A 449 -27.75 -9.81 -5.84
CA SER A 449 -29.10 -9.91 -5.26
C SER A 449 -29.50 -8.61 -4.57
N GLU A 450 -28.65 -8.07 -3.69
CA GLU A 450 -28.91 -6.82 -2.96
C GLU A 450 -29.06 -5.62 -3.92
N LEU A 451 -28.20 -5.51 -4.93
CA LEU A 451 -28.32 -4.47 -5.96
C LEU A 451 -29.66 -4.55 -6.70
N ARG A 452 -30.12 -5.75 -7.06
CA ARG A 452 -31.43 -5.93 -7.72
C ARG A 452 -32.61 -5.71 -6.77
N ARG A 453 -32.39 -5.99 -5.48
CA ARG A 453 -33.36 -5.84 -4.39
C ARG A 453 -33.66 -4.36 -4.12
N PHE A 454 -32.65 -3.49 -4.15
CA PHE A 454 -32.81 -2.07 -3.80
C PHE A 454 -32.82 -1.13 -5.01
N LEU A 455 -32.07 -1.41 -6.07
CA LEU A 455 -32.06 -0.55 -7.27
C LEU A 455 -33.19 -0.89 -8.22
N ASN A 456 -33.77 0.14 -8.84
CA ASN A 456 -34.76 -0.04 -9.88
C ASN A 456 -34.06 -0.54 -11.17
N PRO A 457 -34.40 -1.73 -11.69
CA PRO A 457 -33.74 -2.33 -12.85
C PRO A 457 -34.02 -1.58 -14.17
N THR A 458 -34.98 -0.64 -14.19
CA THR A 458 -35.18 0.26 -15.33
C THR A 458 -34.42 1.57 -15.22
N ALA A 459 -33.93 1.90 -14.03
CA ALA A 459 -33.15 3.10 -13.78
C ALA A 459 -31.65 2.82 -13.79
N VAL A 460 -31.23 1.60 -13.43
CA VAL A 460 -29.82 1.21 -13.32
C VAL A 460 -29.58 -0.09 -14.06
N ASP A 461 -28.55 -0.11 -14.90
CA ASP A 461 -28.06 -1.34 -15.52
C ASP A 461 -26.98 -1.97 -14.63
N LEU A 462 -27.24 -3.20 -14.18
CA LEU A 462 -26.27 -4.03 -13.46
C LEU A 462 -25.56 -4.98 -14.43
N ILE A 463 -24.26 -4.78 -14.61
CA ILE A 463 -23.38 -5.67 -15.38
C ILE A 463 -22.50 -6.45 -14.40
N VAL A 464 -22.75 -7.75 -14.28
CA VAL A 464 -21.88 -8.65 -13.51
C VAL A 464 -20.80 -9.19 -14.43
N VAL A 465 -19.54 -8.92 -14.12
CA VAL A 465 -18.39 -9.39 -14.90
C VAL A 465 -18.08 -10.83 -14.49
N SER A 466 -18.00 -11.70 -15.48
CA SER A 466 -17.73 -13.10 -15.24
C SER A 466 -16.32 -13.31 -14.70
N THR A 467 -16.15 -14.21 -13.73
CA THR A 467 -14.82 -14.69 -13.30
C THR A 467 -14.06 -15.43 -14.41
N SER A 468 -14.76 -15.86 -15.46
CA SER A 468 -14.17 -16.53 -16.62
C SER A 468 -13.73 -15.53 -17.68
N ALA A 469 -12.42 -15.47 -17.95
CA ALA A 469 -11.84 -14.63 -19.00
C ALA A 469 -12.45 -14.85 -20.40
N LYS A 470 -13.00 -16.04 -20.67
CA LYS A 470 -13.68 -16.34 -21.94
C LYS A 470 -14.93 -15.49 -22.18
N LYS A 471 -15.55 -14.98 -21.11
CA LYS A 471 -16.78 -14.18 -21.17
C LYS A 471 -16.52 -12.66 -21.11
N TRP A 472 -15.32 -12.23 -20.74
CA TRP A 472 -14.99 -10.81 -20.54
C TRP A 472 -15.32 -9.95 -21.75
N LYS A 473 -15.03 -10.42 -22.97
CA LYS A 473 -15.40 -9.67 -24.18
C LYS A 473 -16.90 -9.42 -24.25
N SER A 474 -17.72 -10.46 -24.07
CA SER A 474 -19.19 -10.31 -24.06
C SER A 474 -19.67 -9.44 -22.90
N ASP A 475 -19.03 -9.49 -21.74
CA ASP A 475 -19.42 -8.67 -20.58
C ASP A 475 -19.09 -7.19 -20.83
N MET A 476 -17.94 -6.89 -21.45
CA MET A 476 -17.57 -5.54 -21.89
C MET A 476 -18.46 -5.03 -23.02
N ASP A 477 -18.81 -5.89 -23.98
CA ASP A 477 -19.76 -5.54 -25.05
C ASP A 477 -21.13 -5.15 -24.46
N ARG A 478 -21.60 -5.85 -23.41
CA ARG A 478 -22.82 -5.49 -22.66
C ARG A 478 -22.68 -4.15 -21.94
N LEU A 479 -21.55 -3.89 -21.30
CA LEU A 479 -21.29 -2.60 -20.65
C LEU A 479 -21.30 -1.44 -21.66
N GLN A 480 -20.74 -1.64 -22.84
CA GLN A 480 -20.70 -0.63 -23.91
C GLN A 480 -22.06 -0.42 -24.58
N SER A 481 -22.81 -1.51 -24.79
CA SER A 481 -24.13 -1.48 -25.44
C SER A 481 -25.30 -1.17 -24.50
N SER A 482 -25.04 -0.97 -23.20
CA SER A 482 -26.04 -0.56 -22.22
C SER A 482 -26.80 0.71 -22.66
N PRO A 483 -28.15 0.70 -22.68
CA PRO A 483 -28.95 1.87 -23.03
C PRO A 483 -28.94 2.96 -21.94
N GLN A 484 -28.53 2.63 -20.71
CA GLN A 484 -28.44 3.61 -19.63
C GLN A 484 -27.23 4.54 -19.83
N PRO A 485 -27.28 5.81 -19.42
CA PRO A 485 -26.11 6.68 -19.43
C PRO A 485 -25.01 6.14 -18.48
N PRO A 486 -23.72 6.50 -18.68
CA PRO A 486 -22.61 5.92 -17.92
C PRO A 486 -22.79 5.98 -16.40
N TYR A 487 -23.20 7.11 -15.83
CA TYR A 487 -23.45 7.23 -14.39
C TYR A 487 -24.49 6.25 -13.84
N ARG A 488 -25.41 5.74 -14.66
CA ARG A 488 -26.45 4.76 -14.27
C ARG A 488 -26.05 3.30 -14.49
N ARG A 489 -24.77 3.03 -14.73
CA ARG A 489 -24.24 1.67 -14.91
C ARG A 489 -23.48 1.28 -13.65
N VAL A 490 -23.80 0.10 -13.12
CA VAL A 490 -23.08 -0.55 -12.03
C VAL A 490 -22.42 -1.81 -12.56
N VAL A 491 -21.10 -1.88 -12.42
CA VAL A 491 -20.26 -3.02 -12.77
C VAL A 491 -19.89 -3.74 -11.49
N LEU A 492 -20.19 -5.03 -11.39
CA LEU A 492 -19.85 -5.90 -10.26
C LEU A 492 -18.84 -6.95 -10.68
#